data_AF-A0A3L9LC21-F1
#
_entry.id   AF-A0A3L9LC21-F1
#
_cell.length_a   1.000
_cell.length_b   1.000
_cell.length_c   1.000
_cell.angle_alpha   90.00
_cell.angle_beta   90.00
_cell.angle_gamma   90.00
#
_symmetry.space_group_name_H-M   'P 1'
#
loop_
_entity.id
_entity.type
_entity.pdbx_description
1 polymer ?
#
loop_
_entity_poly.entity_id
_entity_poly.type
_entity_poly.pdbx_seq_one_letter_code
_entity_poly.pdbx_strand_id
1 'polypeptide(L)'
;MLTQRKIANAALSLIQDRGYRGLTMSALAQRLGVSASALYNHVGSKRDIMILVQDRVNREIDCSAFGTEDWDVALARWARSYRDVYARNIPLIPVMAVLPVANSPHTLRMYERVTAGLVEAGWPESRVVSAVTAVESLVFGSAYDATAPDDIFDPGDLDDVAPVFSSAVARRNLSLAVDDDAAEGSRAADAAFDLGLRCLLAGFRQELAVLRQA
;
A
#
# COMPACT_ATOMS: atom_id res chain seq x y z
N MET A 1 12.17 -12.22 27.41
CA MET A 1 10.75 -11.82 27.48
C MET A 1 10.13 -11.71 26.09
N LEU A 2 8.91 -12.20 25.97
CA LEU A 2 8.07 -12.14 24.77
C LEU A 2 7.34 -10.79 24.73
N THR A 3 7.26 -10.17 23.55
CA THR A 3 6.59 -8.87 23.36
C THR A 3 5.80 -8.88 22.06
N GLN A 4 4.77 -8.04 21.96
CA GLN A 4 3.97 -7.89 20.72
C GLN A 4 4.84 -7.55 19.50
N ARG A 5 5.87 -6.70 19.68
CA ARG A 5 6.84 -6.40 18.60
C ARG A 5 7.60 -7.64 18.12
N LYS A 6 8.03 -8.51 19.04
CA LYS A 6 8.69 -9.78 18.67
C LYS A 6 7.74 -10.73 17.97
N ILE A 7 6.49 -10.81 18.43
CA ILE A 7 5.43 -11.61 17.81
C ILE A 7 5.18 -11.13 16.38
N ALA A 8 4.99 -9.82 16.18
CA ALA A 8 4.75 -9.23 14.86
C ALA A 8 5.90 -9.52 13.88
N ASN A 9 7.15 -9.30 14.30
CA ASN A 9 8.33 -9.54 13.46
C ASN A 9 8.47 -11.02 13.09
N ALA A 10 8.29 -11.92 14.06
CA ALA A 10 8.38 -13.36 13.81
C ALA A 10 7.23 -13.86 12.91
N ALA A 11 6.02 -13.33 13.08
CA ALA A 11 4.88 -13.64 12.24
C ALA A 11 5.09 -13.16 10.80
N LEU A 12 5.54 -11.91 10.61
CA LEU A 12 5.86 -11.37 9.29
C LEU A 12 6.91 -12.22 8.57
N SER A 13 8.02 -12.54 9.26
CA SER A 13 9.06 -13.41 8.72
C SER A 13 8.53 -14.81 8.39
N LEU A 14 7.68 -15.40 9.24
CA LEU A 14 7.08 -16.70 8.97
C LEU A 14 6.15 -16.67 7.74
N ILE A 15 5.42 -15.58 7.54
CA ILE A 15 4.57 -15.40 6.35
C ILE A 15 5.42 -15.24 5.09
N GLN A 16 6.53 -14.51 5.16
CA GLN A 16 7.47 -14.38 4.05
C GLN A 16 8.09 -15.75 3.69
N ASP A 17 8.42 -16.57 4.69
CA ASP A 17 9.03 -17.89 4.47
C ASP A 17 8.04 -18.96 3.98
N ARG A 18 6.78 -18.93 4.47
CA ARG A 18 5.82 -20.05 4.30
C ARG A 18 4.45 -19.65 3.78
N GLY A 19 4.29 -18.39 3.38
CA GLY A 19 3.02 -17.81 3.00
C GLY A 19 2.05 -17.63 4.18
N TYR A 20 0.95 -16.93 3.92
CA TYR A 20 -0.08 -16.63 4.93
C TYR A 20 -0.70 -17.89 5.56
N ARG A 21 -0.86 -18.96 4.79
CA ARG A 21 -1.38 -20.25 5.29
C ARG A 21 -0.41 -20.94 6.27
N GLY A 22 0.90 -20.71 6.12
CA GLY A 22 1.93 -21.22 7.03
C GLY A 22 1.92 -20.57 8.41
N LEU A 23 1.28 -19.41 8.57
CA LEU A 23 1.10 -18.76 9.87
C LEU A 23 0.04 -19.52 10.69
N THR A 24 0.50 -20.32 11.65
CA THR A 24 -0.30 -20.97 12.69
C THR A 24 0.24 -20.61 14.08
N MET A 25 -0.59 -20.73 15.13
CA MET A 25 -0.14 -20.50 16.51
C MET A 25 1.04 -21.40 16.90
N SER A 26 0.99 -22.66 16.49
CA SER A 26 2.06 -23.64 16.75
C SER A 26 3.35 -23.27 16.01
N ALA A 27 3.27 -22.96 14.71
CA ALA A 27 4.44 -22.58 13.92
C ALA A 27 5.08 -21.28 14.45
N LEU A 28 4.26 -20.31 14.87
CA LEU A 28 4.75 -19.06 15.45
C LEU A 28 5.40 -19.27 16.82
N ALA A 29 4.79 -20.08 17.70
CA ALA A 29 5.38 -20.43 19.00
C ALA A 29 6.72 -21.15 18.84
N GLN A 30 6.81 -22.09 17.89
CA GLN A 30 8.04 -22.77 17.53
C GLN A 30 9.11 -21.79 17.02
N ARG A 31 8.74 -20.89 16.10
CA ARG A 31 9.64 -19.85 15.56
C ARG A 31 10.17 -18.91 16.65
N LEU A 32 9.35 -18.62 17.66
CA LEU A 32 9.70 -17.76 18.79
C LEU A 32 10.45 -18.50 19.92
N GLY A 33 10.53 -19.83 19.88
CA GLY A 33 11.14 -20.64 20.94
C GLY A 33 10.37 -20.57 22.27
N VAL A 34 9.04 -20.43 22.21
CA VAL A 34 8.17 -20.32 23.40
C VAL A 34 7.06 -21.37 23.39
N SER A 35 6.41 -21.60 24.53
CA SER A 35 5.21 -22.43 24.58
C SER A 35 4.01 -21.73 23.93
N ALA A 36 3.05 -22.51 23.42
CA ALA A 36 1.81 -21.95 22.90
C ALA A 36 1.07 -21.13 23.96
N SER A 37 1.05 -21.59 25.22
CA SER A 37 0.44 -20.86 26.35
C SER A 37 1.06 -19.48 26.56
N ALA A 38 2.39 -19.35 26.47
CA ALA A 38 3.06 -18.05 26.56
C ALA A 38 2.64 -17.11 25.42
N LEU A 39 2.43 -17.63 24.21
CA LEU A 39 1.94 -16.85 23.07
C LEU A 39 0.48 -16.40 23.27
N TYR A 40 -0.40 -17.28 23.76
CA TYR A 40 -1.80 -16.98 24.05
C TYR A 40 -1.99 -15.87 25.09
N ASN A 41 -1.03 -15.67 26.00
CA ASN A 41 -1.06 -14.55 26.95
C ASN A 41 -0.91 -13.18 26.28
N HIS A 42 -0.44 -13.11 25.03
CA HIS A 42 -0.26 -11.87 24.28
C HIS A 42 -1.23 -11.68 23.12
N VAL A 43 -1.69 -12.77 22.51
CA VAL A 43 -2.58 -12.77 21.33
C VAL A 43 -3.57 -13.91 21.44
N GLY A 44 -4.87 -13.62 21.33
CA GLY A 44 -5.93 -14.62 21.47
C GLY A 44 -6.17 -15.44 20.20
N SER A 45 -5.80 -14.91 19.04
CA SER A 45 -6.13 -15.50 17.74
C SER A 45 -5.12 -15.16 16.64
N LYS A 46 -5.21 -15.88 15.50
CA LYS A 46 -4.48 -15.52 14.27
C LYS A 46 -4.83 -14.11 13.79
N ARG A 47 -6.08 -13.67 14.02
CA ARG A 47 -6.52 -12.31 13.69
C ARG A 47 -5.77 -11.28 14.53
N ASP A 48 -5.59 -11.50 15.82
CA ASP A 48 -4.83 -10.59 16.70
C ASP A 48 -3.36 -10.50 16.28
N ILE A 49 -2.77 -11.62 15.85
CA ILE A 49 -1.42 -11.62 15.26
C ILE A 49 -1.39 -10.74 14.01
N MET A 50 -2.40 -10.83 13.15
CA MET A 50 -2.44 -10.01 11.93
C MET A 50 -2.62 -8.52 12.20
N ILE A 51 -3.30 -8.12 13.27
CA ILE A 51 -3.34 -6.71 13.74
C ILE A 51 -1.94 -6.25 14.11
N LEU A 52 -1.17 -7.06 14.84
CA LEU A 52 0.22 -6.75 15.16
C LEU A 52 1.12 -6.68 13.93
N VAL A 53 0.91 -7.56 12.95
CA VAL A 53 1.62 -7.53 11.66
C VAL A 53 1.25 -6.26 10.88
N GLN A 54 -0.01 -5.84 10.87
CA GLN A 54 -0.46 -4.59 10.27
C GLN A 54 0.21 -3.38 10.89
N ASP A 55 0.18 -3.28 12.22
CA ASP A 55 0.87 -2.21 12.93
C ASP A 55 2.38 -2.22 12.67
N ARG A 56 2.99 -3.39 12.42
CA ARG A 56 4.41 -3.51 12.10
C ARG A 56 4.72 -3.08 10.67
N VAL A 57 3.97 -3.53 9.67
CA VAL A 57 4.18 -3.21 8.25
C VAL A 57 3.96 -1.71 8.01
N ASN A 58 2.86 -1.16 8.55
CA ASN A 58 2.52 0.25 8.34
C ASN A 58 3.50 1.23 8.99
N ARG A 59 4.39 0.78 9.89
CA ARG A 59 5.49 1.63 10.42
C ARG A 59 6.52 2.03 9.37
N GLU A 60 6.60 1.30 8.27
CA GLU A 60 7.52 1.61 7.17
C GLU A 60 6.96 2.65 6.21
N ILE A 61 5.68 3.03 6.38
CA ILE A 61 5.02 4.04 5.56
C ILE A 61 5.38 5.42 6.08
N ASP A 62 5.99 6.22 5.21
CA ASP A 62 6.39 7.58 5.52
C ASP A 62 5.20 8.54 5.43
N CYS A 63 4.88 9.18 6.54
CA CYS A 63 3.89 10.25 6.65
C CYS A 63 4.51 11.56 7.20
N SER A 64 5.85 11.65 7.21
CA SER A 64 6.58 12.79 7.80
C SER A 64 6.35 14.10 7.05
N ALA A 65 6.04 14.03 5.74
CA ALA A 65 5.80 15.20 4.90
C ALA A 65 4.56 16.01 5.32
N PHE A 66 3.54 15.40 5.92
CA PHE A 66 2.39 16.12 6.44
C PHE A 66 2.83 17.10 7.52
N GLY A 67 2.37 18.36 7.46
CA GLY A 67 2.78 19.44 8.38
C GLY A 67 4.16 20.04 8.10
N THR A 68 4.82 19.65 7.00
CA THR A 68 6.08 20.25 6.53
C THR A 68 6.04 20.68 5.07
N GLU A 69 5.14 20.09 4.28
CA GLU A 69 4.94 20.34 2.86
C GLU A 69 3.45 20.63 2.60
N ASP A 70 3.13 21.15 1.41
CA ASP A 70 1.75 21.26 0.95
C ASP A 70 1.05 19.89 0.97
N TRP A 71 -0.25 19.90 1.28
CA TRP A 71 -1.02 18.67 1.56
C TRP A 71 -0.99 17.65 0.41
N ASP A 72 -0.98 18.12 -0.83
CA ASP A 72 -0.99 17.31 -2.04
C ASP A 72 0.40 16.70 -2.32
N VAL A 73 1.46 17.45 -2.04
CA VAL A 73 2.85 16.95 -2.06
C VAL A 73 3.03 15.89 -0.97
N ALA A 74 2.56 16.16 0.25
CA ALA A 74 2.61 15.21 1.36
C ALA A 74 1.82 13.94 1.07
N LEU A 75 0.61 14.06 0.53
CA LEU A 75 -0.24 12.93 0.15
C LEU A 75 0.40 12.10 -0.97
N ALA A 76 1.08 12.75 -1.93
CA ALA A 76 1.82 12.05 -2.97
C ALA A 76 3.00 11.23 -2.42
N ARG A 77 3.78 11.81 -1.49
CA ARG A 77 4.90 11.10 -0.84
C ARG A 77 4.39 9.91 -0.01
N TRP A 78 3.32 10.13 0.75
CA TRP A 78 2.67 9.07 1.53
C TRP A 78 2.17 7.94 0.63
N ALA A 79 1.47 8.25 -0.47
CA ALA A 79 0.98 7.25 -1.41
C ALA A 79 2.10 6.39 -2.02
N ARG A 80 3.22 7.01 -2.44
CA ARG A 80 4.41 6.30 -2.94
C ARG A 80 4.99 5.36 -1.88
N SER A 81 5.26 5.88 -0.68
CA SER A 81 5.79 5.06 0.41
C SER A 81 4.86 3.90 0.77
N TYR A 82 3.56 4.14 0.79
CA TYR A 82 2.55 3.11 1.03
C TYR A 82 2.58 2.03 -0.05
N ARG A 83 2.62 2.41 -1.34
CA ARG A 83 2.76 1.47 -2.47
C ARG A 83 4.01 0.62 -2.34
N ASP A 84 5.17 1.23 -2.07
CA ASP A 84 6.44 0.52 -2.01
C ASP A 84 6.49 -0.47 -0.83
N VAL A 85 5.87 -0.13 0.30
CA VAL A 85 5.71 -1.04 1.44
C VAL A 85 4.83 -2.24 1.08
N TYR A 86 3.69 -2.02 0.42
CA TYR A 86 2.77 -3.12 0.09
C TYR A 86 3.19 -3.93 -1.15
N ALA A 87 3.92 -3.35 -2.10
CA ALA A 87 4.54 -4.09 -3.22
C ALA A 87 5.55 -5.14 -2.71
N ARG A 88 6.26 -4.85 -1.60
CA ARG A 88 7.13 -5.83 -0.92
C ARG A 88 6.37 -6.85 -0.08
N ASN A 89 5.07 -6.67 0.09
CA ASN A 89 4.21 -7.48 0.97
C ASN A 89 2.89 -7.90 0.29
N ILE A 90 2.87 -8.05 -1.04
CA ILE A 90 1.66 -8.29 -1.85
C ILE A 90 0.76 -9.41 -1.31
N PRO A 91 1.28 -10.59 -0.88
CA PRO A 91 0.44 -11.67 -0.37
C PRO A 91 -0.37 -11.30 0.88
N LEU A 92 -0.02 -10.20 1.56
CA LEU A 92 -0.73 -9.71 2.73
C LEU A 92 -1.85 -8.71 2.40
N ILE A 93 -1.87 -8.10 1.21
CA ILE A 93 -2.86 -7.09 0.82
C ILE A 93 -4.30 -7.59 1.06
N PRO A 94 -4.73 -8.78 0.59
CA PRO A 94 -6.12 -9.22 0.75
C PRO A 94 -6.56 -9.37 2.21
N VAL A 95 -5.61 -9.61 3.12
CA VAL A 95 -5.89 -9.79 4.55
C VAL A 95 -5.85 -8.44 5.26
N MET A 96 -4.88 -7.59 4.93
CA MET A 96 -4.64 -6.31 5.61
C MET A 96 -5.60 -5.21 5.17
N ALA A 97 -6.00 -5.17 3.90
CA ALA A 97 -6.90 -4.15 3.36
C ALA A 97 -8.32 -4.21 3.98
N VAL A 98 -8.69 -5.35 4.58
CA VAL A 98 -9.99 -5.56 5.24
C VAL A 98 -9.87 -5.73 6.76
N LEU A 99 -8.67 -5.57 7.32
CA LEU A 99 -8.43 -5.63 8.76
C LEU A 99 -8.74 -4.28 9.41
N PRO A 100 -9.54 -4.24 10.49
CA PRO A 100 -9.71 -3.02 11.25
C PRO A 100 -8.36 -2.53 11.78
N VAL A 101 -8.19 -1.21 11.74
CA VAL A 101 -7.02 -0.53 12.31
C VAL A 101 -7.11 -0.43 13.85
N ALA A 102 -8.21 -0.91 14.44
CA ALA A 102 -8.39 -0.96 15.88
C ALA A 102 -7.27 -1.80 16.52
N ASN A 103 -6.68 -1.27 17.59
CA ASN A 103 -5.53 -1.86 18.30
C ASN A 103 -4.21 -1.85 17.50
N SER A 104 -4.10 -1.06 16.42
CA SER A 104 -2.86 -0.79 15.69
C SER A 104 -2.38 0.65 15.97
N PRO A 105 -1.66 0.91 17.08
CA PRO A 105 -1.35 2.27 17.54
C PRO A 105 -0.46 3.09 16.61
N HIS A 106 0.46 2.49 15.85
CA HIS A 106 1.23 3.20 14.83
C HIS A 106 0.41 3.47 13.59
N THR A 107 -0.40 2.51 13.13
CA THR A 107 -1.32 2.72 12.02
C THR A 107 -2.29 3.86 12.33
N LEU A 108 -2.88 3.89 13.53
CA LEU A 108 -3.77 4.97 13.96
C LEU A 108 -3.05 6.32 14.00
N ARG A 109 -1.81 6.39 14.50
CA ARG A 109 -1.01 7.64 14.47
C ARG A 109 -0.68 8.12 13.06
N MET A 110 -0.42 7.20 12.14
CA MET A 110 -0.21 7.55 10.72
C MET A 110 -1.49 8.17 10.14
N TYR A 111 -2.66 7.53 10.32
CA TYR A 111 -3.93 8.09 9.85
C TYR A 111 -4.28 9.41 10.52
N GLU A 112 -4.00 9.57 11.82
CA GLU A 112 -4.16 10.84 12.52
C GLU A 112 -3.32 11.94 11.86
N ARG A 113 -2.04 11.67 11.58
CA ARG A 113 -1.13 12.63 10.94
C ARG A 113 -1.60 13.04 9.53
N VAL A 114 -2.03 12.07 8.73
CA VAL A 114 -2.58 12.28 7.38
C VAL A 114 -3.88 13.09 7.46
N THR A 115 -4.78 12.71 8.36
CA THR A 115 -6.09 13.35 8.57
C THR A 115 -5.93 14.79 9.02
N ALA A 116 -5.09 15.04 10.03
CA ALA A 116 -4.79 16.38 10.51
C ALA A 116 -4.24 17.28 9.39
N GLY A 117 -3.31 16.77 8.57
CA GLY A 117 -2.77 17.54 7.45
C GLY A 117 -3.80 17.88 6.37
N LEU A 118 -4.75 16.99 6.08
CA LEU A 118 -5.84 17.28 5.14
C LEU A 118 -6.85 18.29 5.72
N VAL A 119 -7.21 18.15 7.00
CA VAL A 119 -8.10 19.09 7.69
C VAL A 119 -7.48 20.49 7.76
N GLU A 120 -6.18 20.59 8.09
CA GLU A 120 -5.44 21.86 8.10
C GLU A 120 -5.43 22.52 6.71
N ALA A 121 -5.38 21.71 5.65
CA ALA A 121 -5.52 22.18 4.28
C ALA A 121 -6.96 22.57 3.90
N GLY A 122 -7.93 22.47 4.81
CA GLY A 122 -9.31 22.90 4.60
C GLY A 122 -10.23 21.82 4.03
N TRP A 123 -9.84 20.54 4.04
CA TRP A 123 -10.77 19.46 3.73
C TRP A 123 -11.84 19.34 4.82
N PRO A 124 -13.14 19.20 4.46
CA PRO A 124 -14.17 18.87 5.42
C PRO A 124 -13.92 17.48 6.03
N GLU A 125 -14.01 17.36 7.36
CA GLU A 125 -13.79 16.08 8.08
C GLU A 125 -14.63 14.93 7.51
N SER A 126 -15.87 15.21 7.07
CA SER A 126 -16.78 14.24 6.46
C SER A 126 -16.27 13.63 5.16
N ARG A 127 -15.24 14.20 4.52
CA ARG A 127 -14.66 13.76 3.25
C ARG A 127 -13.26 13.18 3.38
N VAL A 128 -12.55 13.45 4.48
CA VAL A 128 -11.13 13.07 4.63
C VAL A 128 -10.92 11.56 4.50
N VAL A 129 -11.70 10.75 5.21
CA VAL A 129 -11.56 9.28 5.13
C VAL A 129 -11.86 8.77 3.73
N SER A 130 -12.83 9.36 3.02
CA SER A 130 -13.12 8.97 1.63
C SER A 130 -11.97 9.32 0.69
N ALA A 131 -11.31 10.47 0.87
CA ALA A 131 -10.13 10.85 0.11
C ALA A 131 -8.95 9.89 0.37
N VAL A 132 -8.71 9.56 1.65
CA VAL A 132 -7.70 8.56 2.06
C VAL A 132 -7.99 7.20 1.41
N THR A 133 -9.22 6.69 1.49
CA THR A 133 -9.62 5.41 0.90
C THR A 133 -9.45 5.38 -0.63
N ALA A 134 -9.73 6.50 -1.32
CA ALA A 134 -9.52 6.58 -2.77
C ALA A 134 -8.02 6.49 -3.14
N VAL A 135 -7.14 7.13 -2.36
CA VAL A 135 -5.69 6.98 -2.53
C VAL A 135 -5.25 5.56 -2.24
N GLU A 136 -5.73 4.95 -1.15
CA GLU A 136 -5.38 3.57 -0.80
C GLU A 136 -5.85 2.56 -1.85
N SER A 137 -7.01 2.79 -2.46
CA SER A 137 -7.51 1.95 -3.55
C SER A 137 -6.57 1.96 -4.75
N LEU A 138 -6.07 3.15 -5.13
CA LEU A 138 -5.03 3.28 -6.16
C LEU A 138 -3.74 2.58 -5.73
N VAL A 139 -3.30 2.78 -4.49
CA VAL A 139 -2.08 2.21 -3.93
C VAL A 139 -2.11 0.68 -3.94
N PHE A 140 -3.19 0.06 -3.47
CA PHE A 140 -3.30 -1.39 -3.42
C PHE A 140 -3.35 -2.00 -4.82
N GLY A 141 -4.09 -1.42 -5.76
CA GLY A 141 -4.07 -1.85 -7.16
C GLY A 141 -2.67 -1.77 -7.76
N SER A 142 -2.01 -0.62 -7.58
CA SER A 142 -0.68 -0.36 -8.14
C SER A 142 0.46 -1.14 -7.46
N ALA A 143 0.22 -1.65 -6.25
CA ALA A 143 1.14 -2.55 -5.58
C ALA A 143 1.16 -3.95 -6.22
N TYR A 144 0.04 -4.43 -6.78
CA TYR A 144 0.04 -5.66 -7.59
C TYR A 144 0.80 -5.45 -8.90
N ASP A 145 0.54 -4.32 -9.58
CA ASP A 145 1.18 -3.98 -10.86
C ASP A 145 2.71 -3.89 -10.75
N ALA A 146 3.24 -3.50 -9.58
CA ALA A 146 4.68 -3.39 -9.33
C ALA A 146 5.47 -4.71 -9.49
N THR A 147 4.79 -5.85 -9.54
CA THR A 147 5.40 -7.18 -9.78
C THR A 147 4.85 -7.88 -11.02
N ALA A 148 4.02 -7.19 -11.80
CA ALA A 148 3.45 -7.74 -13.00
C ALA A 148 4.52 -7.85 -14.11
N PRO A 149 4.47 -8.88 -14.95
CA PRO A 149 5.32 -8.97 -16.14
C PRO A 149 5.12 -7.79 -17.11
N ASP A 150 6.17 -7.43 -17.84
CA ASP A 150 6.16 -6.26 -18.73
C ASP A 150 5.22 -6.45 -19.93
N ASP A 151 4.97 -7.71 -20.28
CA ASP A 151 4.16 -8.18 -21.40
C ASP A 151 2.70 -8.47 -21.02
N ILE A 152 2.21 -8.07 -19.83
CA ILE A 152 0.81 -8.33 -19.43
C ILE A 152 -0.24 -7.74 -20.38
N PHE A 153 0.16 -6.76 -21.18
CA PHE A 153 -0.67 -6.11 -22.19
C PHE A 153 -0.24 -6.46 -23.62
N ASP A 154 0.69 -7.39 -23.82
CA ASP A 154 1.07 -7.87 -25.13
C ASP A 154 -0.14 -8.58 -25.80
N PRO A 155 -0.63 -8.08 -26.95
CA PRO A 155 -1.73 -8.71 -27.67
C PRO A 155 -1.34 -10.06 -28.33
N GLY A 156 -0.04 -10.38 -28.41
CA GLY A 156 0.46 -11.52 -29.16
C GLY A 156 0.08 -11.41 -30.65
N ASP A 157 -0.32 -12.53 -31.25
CA ASP A 157 -0.68 -12.58 -32.68
C ASP A 157 -2.09 -12.04 -33.00
N LEU A 158 -2.76 -11.35 -32.07
CA LEU A 158 -4.15 -10.88 -32.19
C LEU A 158 -4.26 -9.39 -32.57
N ASP A 159 -3.27 -8.84 -33.26
CA ASP A 159 -3.25 -7.45 -33.71
C ASP A 159 -4.39 -7.09 -34.66
N ASP A 160 -4.90 -8.06 -35.42
CA ASP A 160 -6.06 -7.90 -36.29
C ASP A 160 -7.36 -7.76 -35.48
N VAL A 161 -7.44 -8.38 -34.30
CA VAL A 161 -8.58 -8.30 -33.39
C VAL A 161 -8.59 -6.97 -32.63
N ALA A 162 -7.43 -6.48 -32.18
CA ALA A 162 -7.32 -5.32 -31.31
C ALA A 162 -6.33 -4.24 -31.81
N PRO A 163 -6.42 -3.79 -33.08
CA PRO A 163 -5.36 -3.00 -33.73
C PRO A 163 -5.04 -1.67 -33.02
N VAL A 164 -6.05 -1.04 -32.41
CA VAL A 164 -5.86 0.20 -31.65
C VAL A 164 -5.12 -0.06 -30.33
N PHE A 165 -5.45 -1.15 -29.64
CA PHE A 165 -4.82 -1.52 -28.39
C PHE A 165 -3.37 -1.94 -28.62
N SER A 166 -3.11 -2.81 -29.62
CA SER A 166 -1.77 -3.20 -30.03
C SER A 166 -0.88 -2.00 -30.34
N SER A 167 -1.39 -1.04 -31.12
CA SER A 167 -0.69 0.21 -31.44
C SER A 167 -0.38 1.04 -30.18
N ALA A 168 -1.32 1.12 -29.23
CA ALA A 168 -1.12 1.83 -27.98
C ALA A 168 -0.05 1.16 -27.09
N VAL A 169 -0.06 -0.17 -26.99
CA VAL A 169 0.93 -0.97 -26.25
C VAL A 169 2.32 -0.79 -26.86
N ALA A 170 2.45 -0.93 -28.18
CA ALA A 170 3.72 -0.73 -28.87
C ALA A 170 4.28 0.68 -28.64
N ARG A 171 3.45 1.73 -28.72
CA ARG A 171 3.88 3.12 -28.47
C ARG A 171 4.28 3.36 -27.01
N ARG A 172 3.53 2.79 -26.06
CA ARG A 172 3.89 2.84 -24.63
C ARG A 172 5.27 2.22 -24.42
N ASN A 173 5.49 1.03 -24.94
CA ASN A 173 6.76 0.30 -24.76
C ASN A 173 7.93 1.08 -25.37
N LEU A 174 7.74 1.67 -26.55
CA LEU A 174 8.74 2.57 -27.16
C LEU A 174 9.03 3.80 -26.29
N SER A 175 8.00 4.41 -25.69
CA SER A 175 8.19 5.57 -24.82
C SER A 175 8.95 5.23 -23.54
N LEU A 176 8.79 4.01 -23.01
CA LEU A 176 9.45 3.56 -21.78
C LEU A 176 10.91 3.16 -22.03
N ALA A 177 11.26 2.76 -23.25
CA ALA A 177 12.60 2.32 -23.63
C ALA A 177 13.66 3.45 -23.70
N VAL A 178 13.25 4.72 -23.63
CA VAL A 178 14.14 5.88 -23.82
C VAL A 178 14.97 6.23 -22.57
N ASP A 179 14.62 5.71 -21.39
CA ASP A 179 15.30 5.98 -20.11
C ASP A 179 16.09 4.74 -19.61
N ASP A 180 17.42 4.81 -19.61
CA ASP A 180 18.34 3.65 -19.66
C ASP A 180 18.78 3.06 -18.28
N ASP A 181 18.29 3.58 -17.15
CA ASP A 181 18.86 3.28 -15.81
C ASP A 181 17.99 2.42 -14.86
N ALA A 182 16.81 1.96 -15.27
CA ALA A 182 15.91 1.14 -14.42
C ALA A 182 15.49 -0.19 -15.06
N ALA A 183 15.26 -1.23 -14.23
CA ALA A 183 14.68 -2.49 -14.70
C ALA A 183 13.33 -2.24 -15.40
N GLU A 184 13.15 -2.81 -16.60
CA GLU A 184 12.04 -2.51 -17.53
C GLU A 184 10.65 -2.63 -16.87
N GLY A 185 10.41 -3.64 -16.03
CA GLY A 185 9.12 -3.82 -15.36
C GLY A 185 8.77 -2.85 -14.25
N SER A 186 9.77 -2.35 -13.51
CA SER A 186 9.51 -1.30 -12.51
C SER A 186 9.05 -0.02 -13.20
N ARG A 187 9.66 0.34 -14.35
CA ARG A 187 9.35 1.57 -15.09
C ARG A 187 7.88 1.66 -15.49
N ALA A 188 7.34 0.57 -16.03
CA ALA A 188 6.00 0.55 -16.59
C ALA A 188 4.92 0.69 -15.51
N ALA A 189 5.12 0.04 -14.36
CA ALA A 189 4.24 0.13 -13.20
C ALA A 189 4.38 1.49 -12.47
N ASP A 190 5.60 2.02 -12.36
CA ASP A 190 5.88 3.32 -11.75
C ASP A 190 5.23 4.46 -12.56
N ALA A 191 5.40 4.44 -13.88
CA ALA A 191 4.78 5.43 -14.77
C ALA A 191 3.24 5.40 -14.70
N ALA A 192 2.65 4.20 -14.63
CA ALA A 192 1.20 4.04 -14.48
C ALA A 192 0.71 4.59 -13.13
N PHE A 193 1.40 4.26 -12.05
CA PHE A 193 1.07 4.76 -10.71
C PHE A 193 1.20 6.28 -10.61
N ASP A 194 2.29 6.87 -11.11
CA ASP A 194 2.51 8.32 -11.09
C ASP A 194 1.47 9.06 -11.95
N LEU A 195 1.08 8.49 -13.10
CA LEU A 195 -0.02 9.03 -13.89
C LEU A 195 -1.32 9.02 -13.10
N GLY A 196 -1.69 7.89 -12.50
CA GLY A 196 -2.91 7.74 -11.70
C GLY A 196 -2.94 8.68 -10.50
N LEU A 197 -1.83 8.75 -9.75
CA LEU A 197 -1.70 9.60 -8.58
C LEU A 197 -1.78 11.08 -8.93
N ARG A 198 -1.11 11.52 -10.00
CA ARG A 198 -1.19 12.89 -10.50
C ARG A 198 -2.62 13.28 -10.89
N CYS A 199 -3.33 12.40 -11.61
CA CYS A 199 -4.71 12.63 -11.99
C CYS A 199 -5.65 12.69 -10.77
N LEU A 200 -5.49 11.77 -9.82
CA LEU A 200 -6.27 11.75 -8.57
C LEU A 200 -6.06 13.04 -7.76
N LEU A 201 -4.80 13.47 -7.58
CA LEU A 201 -4.47 14.69 -6.86
C LEU A 201 -4.99 15.95 -7.58
N ALA A 202 -4.96 15.99 -8.91
CA ALA A 202 -5.58 17.08 -9.67
C ALA A 202 -7.09 17.16 -9.41
N GLY A 203 -7.79 16.02 -9.42
CA GLY A 203 -9.21 15.95 -9.06
C GLY A 203 -9.48 16.39 -7.62
N PHE A 204 -8.64 16.00 -6.67
CA PHE A 204 -8.72 16.42 -5.27
C PHE A 204 -8.53 17.92 -5.08
N ARG A 205 -7.58 18.54 -5.79
CA ARG A 205 -7.41 20.00 -5.77
C ARG A 205 -8.65 20.72 -6.28
N GLN A 206 -9.25 20.21 -7.35
CA GLN A 206 -10.48 20.77 -7.91
C GLN A 206 -11.66 20.62 -6.94
N GLU A 207 -11.84 19.43 -6.35
CA GLU A 207 -12.88 19.17 -5.36
C GLU A 207 -12.75 20.12 -4.16
N LEU A 208 -11.54 20.27 -3.61
CA LEU A 208 -11.27 21.18 -2.51
C LEU A 208 -11.53 22.65 -2.89
N ALA A 209 -11.20 23.06 -4.11
CA ALA A 209 -11.47 24.41 -4.60
C ALA A 209 -12.99 24.69 -4.68
N VAL A 210 -13.79 23.71 -5.12
CA VAL A 210 -15.26 23.82 -5.14
C VAL A 210 -15.81 23.90 -3.71
N LEU A 211 -15.34 23.04 -2.80
CA LEU A 211 -15.78 23.02 -1.40
C LEU A 211 -15.48 24.33 -0.66
N ARG A 212 -14.42 25.04 -1.02
CA ARG A 212 -14.08 26.36 -0.44
C ARG A 212 -14.96 27.51 -0.94
N GLN A 213 -15.68 27.32 -2.04
CA GLN A 213 -16.57 28.33 -2.63
C GLN A 213 -18.03 28.19 -2.18
N ALA A 214 -18.37 27.06 -1.54
CA ALA A 214 -19.69 26.74 -1.00
C ALA A 214 -19.84 27.19 0.46
#